data_AF-A0A661QYG8-F1
#
_entry.id   AF-A0A661QYG8-F1
#
_cell.length_a   1.000
_cell.length_b   1.000
_cell.length_c   1.000
_cell.angle_alpha   90.00
_cell.angle_beta   90.00
_cell.angle_gamma   90.00
#
_symmetry.space_group_name_H-M   'P 1'
#
loop_
_entity.id
_entity.type
_entity.pdbx_description
1 polymer ?
#
loop_
_entity_poly.entity_id
_entity_poly.type
_entity_poly.pdbx_seq_one_letter_code
_entity_poly.pdbx_strand_id
1 'polypeptide(L)'
;MIRVTINGERYELMVEPEWTLYELIHDKLGLTGAKMFCDRGACGSCTIIMNGRPILSCMTLAIECDGANIETIEGIAASKHPLIDAYVKHHAMQCGYCTPGFIVTAKALLDENPNPTEEQIREALSGNLCRCGTYPQHAKAILEAAEKLGKGD
;
A
#
# COMPACT_ATOMS: atom_id res chain seq x y z
N MET A 1 -14.92 14.98 14.05
CA MET A 1 -15.42 13.62 13.80
C MET A 1 -15.33 13.34 12.31
N ILE A 2 -14.88 12.15 11.93
CA ILE A 2 -14.90 11.66 10.55
C ILE A 2 -15.52 10.25 10.52
N ARG A 3 -16.07 9.87 9.37
CA ARG A 3 -16.56 8.53 9.03
C ARG A 3 -15.70 7.98 7.92
N VAL A 4 -15.01 6.88 8.15
CA VAL A 4 -14.12 6.27 7.14
C VAL A 4 -14.41 4.78 7.03
N THR A 5 -14.20 4.22 5.85
CA THR A 5 -14.14 2.76 5.69
C THR A 5 -12.68 2.37 5.55
N ILE A 6 -12.17 1.51 6.43
CA ILE A 6 -10.78 1.04 6.41
C ILE A 6 -10.83 -0.49 6.30
N ASN A 7 -10.24 -1.06 5.26
CA ASN A 7 -10.22 -2.49 4.98
C ASN A 7 -11.63 -3.14 5.00
N GLY A 8 -12.64 -2.39 4.53
CA GLY A 8 -14.05 -2.83 4.49
C GLY A 8 -14.84 -2.61 5.77
N GLU A 9 -14.19 -2.21 6.87
CA GLU A 9 -14.86 -1.91 8.15
C GLU A 9 -15.14 -0.42 8.28
N ARG A 10 -16.32 -0.06 8.82
CA ARG A 10 -16.71 1.34 9.04
C ARG A 10 -16.24 1.82 10.40
N TYR A 11 -15.64 3.01 10.44
CA TYR A 11 -15.18 3.68 11.63
C TYR A 11 -15.81 5.07 11.75
N GLU A 12 -16.19 5.44 12.97
CA GLU A 12 -16.56 6.80 13.37
C GLU A 12 -15.56 7.28 14.42
N LEU A 13 -14.71 8.25 14.05
CA LEU A 13 -13.53 8.60 14.84
C LEU A 13 -13.52 10.11 15.14
N MET A 14 -13.15 10.44 16.38
CA MET A 14 -12.69 11.77 16.73
C MET A 14 -11.20 11.85 16.39
N VAL A 15 -10.83 12.83 15.58
CA VAL A 15 -9.47 13.04 15.10
C VAL A 15 -9.03 14.45 15.46
N GLU A 16 -7.78 14.58 15.88
CA GLU A 16 -7.17 15.90 16.07
C GLU A 16 -6.81 16.51 14.71
N PRO A 17 -6.90 17.84 14.54
CA PRO A 17 -6.63 18.51 13.27
C PRO A 17 -5.24 18.24 12.69
N GLU A 18 -4.24 18.05 13.55
CA GLU A 18 -2.84 17.83 13.17
C GLU A 18 -2.49 16.37 12.82
N TRP A 19 -3.37 15.41 13.11
CA TRP A 19 -3.07 14.01 12.84
C TRP A 19 -2.97 13.78 11.34
N THR A 20 -1.83 13.23 10.93
CA THR A 20 -1.72 12.65 9.59
C THR A 20 -2.57 11.38 9.51
N LEU A 21 -2.93 10.99 8.29
CA LEU A 21 -3.62 9.73 8.07
C LEU A 21 -2.75 8.54 8.50
N TYR A 22 -1.43 8.67 8.38
CA TYR A 22 -0.51 7.69 8.94
C TYR A 22 -0.69 7.55 10.45
N GLU A 23 -0.65 8.66 11.21
CA GLU A 23 -0.78 8.63 12.67
C GLU A 23 -2.12 8.00 13.08
N LEU A 24 -3.22 8.36 12.40
CA LEU A 24 -4.52 7.75 12.66
C LEU A 24 -4.48 6.22 12.50
N ILE A 25 -4.01 5.74 11.35
CA ILE A 25 -4.02 4.32 11.00
C ILE A 25 -3.03 3.52 11.86
N HIS A 26 -1.79 4.00 11.96
CA HIS A 26 -0.71 3.28 12.62
C HIS A 26 -0.79 3.39 14.14
N ASP A 27 -0.87 4.60 14.68
CA ASP A 27 -0.70 4.83 16.12
C ASP A 27 -2.02 4.75 16.89
N LYS A 28 -3.15 5.16 16.29
CA LYS A 28 -4.45 5.15 16.97
C LYS A 28 -5.23 3.86 16.73
N LEU A 29 -5.22 3.34 15.50
CA LEU A 29 -5.94 2.11 15.14
C LEU A 29 -5.07 0.84 15.21
N GLY A 30 -3.75 0.97 15.32
CA GLY A 30 -2.84 -0.18 15.46
C GLY A 30 -2.61 -0.98 14.17
N LEU A 31 -3.01 -0.44 13.01
CA LEU A 31 -2.71 -1.00 11.69
C LEU A 31 -1.29 -0.60 11.30
N THR A 32 -0.33 -1.32 11.88
CA THR A 32 1.09 -0.94 11.86
C THR A 32 1.82 -1.27 10.56
N GLY A 33 1.14 -1.75 9.53
CA GLY A 33 1.72 -2.21 8.29
C GLY A 33 2.35 -1.09 7.46
N ALA A 34 1.66 0.04 7.29
CA ALA A 34 2.27 1.24 6.71
C ALA A 34 3.43 1.72 7.59
N LYS A 35 4.52 2.24 7.01
CA LYS A 35 5.71 2.63 7.78
C LYS A 35 6.11 4.10 7.60
N MET A 36 6.52 4.73 8.70
CA MET A 36 7.09 6.08 8.70
C MET A 36 8.62 6.05 8.72
N PHE A 37 9.24 6.40 7.60
CA PHE A 37 10.71 6.55 7.51
C PHE A 37 11.14 8.01 7.32
N CYS A 38 10.66 8.67 6.26
CA CYS A 38 11.16 9.99 5.89
C CYS A 38 10.33 11.17 6.42
N ASP A 39 9.05 10.92 6.74
CA ASP A 39 8.07 11.94 7.15
C ASP A 39 7.98 13.20 6.26
N ARG A 40 8.30 13.04 4.96
CA ARG A 40 8.44 14.14 3.99
C ARG A 40 8.01 13.74 2.58
N GLY A 41 7.21 12.69 2.47
CA GLY A 41 6.68 12.18 1.20
C GLY A 41 7.70 11.57 0.22
N ALA A 42 8.94 11.29 0.65
CA ALA A 42 10.02 10.87 -0.26
C ALA A 42 10.18 9.34 -0.42
N CYS A 43 9.84 8.52 0.58
CA CYS A 43 10.21 7.11 0.61
C CYS A 43 9.13 6.11 0.15
N GLY A 44 7.86 6.52 0.11
CA GLY A 44 6.73 5.64 -0.25
C GLY A 44 6.36 4.56 0.79
N SER A 45 7.11 4.39 1.89
CA SER A 45 6.83 3.30 2.85
C SER A 45 5.51 3.45 3.61
N CYS A 46 4.93 4.65 3.61
CA CYS A 46 3.63 4.96 4.21
C CYS A 46 2.46 4.83 3.22
N THR A 47 2.69 4.27 2.03
CA THR A 47 1.66 4.21 0.98
C THR A 47 0.49 3.35 1.41
N ILE A 48 -0.72 3.87 1.23
CA ILE A 48 -2.01 3.18 1.36
C ILE A 48 -2.85 3.50 0.11
N ILE A 49 -3.93 2.77 -0.13
CA ILE A 49 -4.91 3.13 -1.17
C ILE A 49 -6.03 3.94 -0.53
N MET A 50 -6.34 5.11 -1.09
CA MET A 50 -7.49 5.92 -0.72
C MET A 50 -8.34 6.18 -1.96
N ASN A 51 -9.60 5.76 -1.94
CA ASN A 51 -10.54 5.89 -3.05
C ASN A 51 -9.96 5.34 -4.38
N GLY A 52 -9.33 4.17 -4.32
CA GLY A 52 -8.75 3.48 -5.48
C GLY A 52 -7.40 4.02 -5.94
N ARG A 53 -6.83 5.06 -5.29
CA ARG A 53 -5.53 5.63 -5.67
C ARG A 53 -4.48 5.42 -4.57
N PRO A 54 -3.23 5.07 -4.92
CA PRO A 54 -2.15 5.01 -3.94
C PRO A 54 -1.77 6.45 -3.52
N ILE A 55 -1.72 6.70 -2.21
CA ILE A 55 -1.36 8.00 -1.62
C ILE A 55 -0.35 7.84 -0.50
N LEU A 56 0.35 8.93 -0.18
CA LEU A 56 1.28 9.00 0.93
C LEU A 56 0.55 9.43 2.20
N SER A 57 0.30 8.48 3.11
CA SER A 57 -0.48 8.76 4.32
C SER A 57 0.18 9.76 5.27
N CYS A 58 1.51 9.92 5.23
CA CYS A 58 2.20 10.95 6.00
C CYS A 58 1.98 12.38 5.48
N MET A 59 1.51 12.53 4.25
CA MET A 59 1.26 13.84 3.60
C MET A 59 -0.24 14.15 3.48
N THR A 60 -1.11 13.37 4.12
CA THR A 60 -2.56 13.54 4.09
C THR A 60 -3.06 13.73 5.52
N LEU A 61 -3.94 14.71 5.77
CA LEU A 61 -4.51 14.91 7.10
C LEU A 61 -5.70 13.99 7.31
N ALA A 62 -5.78 13.37 8.49
CA ALA A 62 -6.88 12.48 8.85
C ALA A 62 -8.25 13.19 8.79
N ILE A 63 -8.30 14.47 9.17
CA ILE A 63 -9.54 15.26 9.18
C ILE A 63 -10.13 15.47 7.78
N GLU A 64 -9.32 15.39 6.72
CA GLU A 64 -9.75 15.54 5.32
C GLU A 64 -10.33 14.24 4.74
N CYS A 65 -10.27 13.14 5.49
CA CYS A 65 -10.65 11.82 5.01
C CYS A 65 -12.13 11.46 5.29
N ASP A 66 -12.99 12.37 5.76
CA ASP A 66 -14.42 12.05 5.96
C ASP A 66 -15.06 11.50 4.67
N GLY A 67 -15.69 10.34 4.77
CA GLY A 67 -16.28 9.59 3.66
C GLY A 67 -15.30 8.74 2.83
N ALA A 68 -14.00 8.74 3.13
CA ALA A 68 -13.02 8.01 2.34
C ALA A 68 -13.12 6.48 2.54
N ASN A 69 -12.81 5.74 1.47
CA ASN A 69 -12.54 4.31 1.51
C ASN A 69 -11.04 4.07 1.42
N ILE A 70 -10.48 3.39 2.42
CA ILE A 70 -9.05 3.18 2.63
C ILE A 70 -8.76 1.69 2.65
N GLU A 71 -7.70 1.29 1.97
CA GLU A 71 -7.15 -0.05 2.01
C GLU A 71 -5.67 -0.01 2.35
N THR A 72 -5.29 -0.79 3.36
CA THR A 72 -3.92 -0.91 3.87
C THR A 72 -3.34 -2.28 3.53
N ILE A 73 -2.06 -2.49 3.81
CA ILE A 73 -1.42 -3.79 3.61
C ILE A 73 -2.10 -4.93 4.38
N GLU A 74 -2.67 -4.65 5.55
CA GLU A 74 -3.42 -5.61 6.36
C GLU A 74 -4.66 -6.11 5.63
N GLY A 75 -5.41 -5.22 4.97
CA GLY A 75 -6.56 -5.58 4.14
C GLY A 75 -6.15 -6.44 2.94
N ILE A 76 -5.05 -6.07 2.26
CA ILE A 76 -4.51 -6.82 1.13
C ILE A 76 -4.04 -8.23 1.57
N ALA A 77 -3.40 -8.33 2.75
CA ALA A 77 -2.97 -9.61 3.29
C ALA A 77 -4.17 -10.48 3.71
N ALA A 78 -5.17 -9.90 4.36
CA ALA A 78 -6.37 -10.62 4.79
C ALA A 78 -7.19 -11.16 3.60
N SER A 79 -7.22 -10.44 2.48
CA SER A 79 -7.86 -10.91 1.24
C SER A 79 -7.08 -12.00 0.50
N LYS A 80 -5.89 -12.39 1.02
CA LYS A 80 -4.99 -13.37 0.41
C LYS A 80 -4.60 -13.01 -1.02
N HIS A 81 -4.37 -11.72 -1.26
CA HIS A 81 -4.00 -11.23 -2.58
C HIS A 81 -2.74 -11.95 -3.11
N PRO A 82 -2.66 -12.39 -4.38
CA PRO A 82 -1.53 -13.16 -4.92
C PRO A 82 -0.16 -12.48 -4.81
N LEU A 83 -0.13 -11.16 -4.65
CA LEU A 83 1.09 -10.39 -4.38
C LEU A 83 1.82 -10.86 -3.12
N ILE A 84 1.11 -11.28 -2.07
CA ILE A 84 1.73 -11.70 -0.81
C ILE A 84 2.64 -12.90 -1.04
N ASP A 85 2.09 -13.97 -1.64
CA ASP A 85 2.84 -15.20 -1.91
C ASP A 85 3.93 -14.97 -2.98
N ALA A 86 3.64 -14.14 -3.99
CA ALA A 86 4.61 -13.83 -5.03
C ALA A 86 5.84 -13.09 -4.48
N TYR A 87 5.64 -12.13 -3.55
CA TYR A 87 6.76 -11.42 -2.92
C TYR A 87 7.64 -12.35 -2.10
N VAL A 88 7.04 -13.31 -1.40
CA VAL A 88 7.78 -14.36 -0.67
C VAL A 88 8.56 -15.24 -1.63
N LYS A 89 7.90 -15.77 -2.67
CA LYS A 89 8.49 -16.68 -3.65
C LYS A 89 9.67 -16.08 -4.42
N HIS A 90 9.57 -14.80 -4.80
CA HIS A 90 10.60 -14.12 -5.59
C HIS A 90 11.65 -13.41 -4.73
N HIS A 91 11.60 -13.57 -3.40
CA HIS A 91 12.47 -12.85 -2.47
C HIS A 91 12.43 -11.32 -2.72
N ALA A 92 11.25 -10.77 -2.98
CA ALA A 92 11.02 -9.35 -3.23
C ALA A 92 11.02 -8.51 -1.93
N MET A 93 11.70 -9.00 -0.90
CA MET A 93 11.90 -8.35 0.39
C MET A 93 13.18 -8.86 1.06
N GLN A 94 13.79 -8.01 1.88
CA GLN A 94 14.88 -8.38 2.80
C GLN A 94 14.52 -7.92 4.22
N CYS A 95 14.79 -6.65 4.58
CA CYS A 95 14.41 -6.13 5.89
C CYS A 95 12.89 -5.97 6.08
N GLY A 96 12.12 -5.99 5.00
CA GLY A 96 10.66 -5.90 5.01
C GLY A 96 10.08 -4.49 5.23
N TYR A 97 10.89 -3.48 5.55
CA TYR A 97 10.39 -2.17 5.96
C TYR A 97 9.60 -1.43 4.86
N CYS A 98 10.11 -1.43 3.62
CA CYS A 98 9.45 -0.80 2.48
C CYS A 98 8.38 -1.69 1.84
N THR A 99 8.38 -3.00 2.13
CA THR A 99 7.56 -4.01 1.46
C THR A 99 6.06 -3.70 1.47
N PRO A 100 5.46 -3.22 2.59
CA PRO A 100 4.07 -2.78 2.61
C PRO A 100 3.74 -1.73 1.54
N GLY A 101 4.53 -0.65 1.45
CA GLY A 101 4.31 0.40 0.45
C GLY A 101 4.43 -0.12 -0.98
N PHE A 102 5.43 -0.96 -1.25
CA PHE A 102 5.58 -1.62 -2.55
C PHE A 102 4.37 -2.49 -2.93
N ILE A 103 3.86 -3.32 -2.01
CA ILE A 103 2.71 -4.20 -2.27
C ILE A 103 1.44 -3.38 -2.50
N VAL A 104 1.20 -2.35 -1.69
CA VAL A 104 0.06 -1.45 -1.86
C VAL A 104 0.09 -0.76 -3.23
N THR A 105 1.24 -0.19 -3.62
CA THR A 105 1.39 0.43 -4.94
C THR A 105 1.22 -0.57 -6.07
N ALA A 106 1.78 -1.78 -5.93
CA ALA A 106 1.65 -2.84 -6.92
C ALA A 106 0.18 -3.29 -7.08
N LYS A 107 -0.56 -3.40 -5.98
CA LYS A 107 -1.98 -3.76 -6.00
C LYS A 107 -2.79 -2.69 -6.73
N ALA A 108 -2.54 -1.41 -6.44
CA ALA A 108 -3.19 -0.31 -7.16
C ALA A 108 -2.90 -0.34 -8.67
N LEU A 109 -1.65 -0.64 -9.07
CA LEU A 109 -1.30 -0.84 -10.48
C LEU A 109 -2.11 -1.98 -11.11
N LEU A 110 -2.22 -3.13 -10.43
CA LEU A 110 -2.91 -4.31 -10.97
C LEU A 110 -4.43 -4.12 -11.04
N ASP A 111 -5.02 -3.32 -10.15
CA ASP A 111 -6.43 -2.96 -10.23
C ASP A 111 -6.73 -2.10 -11.47
N GLU A 112 -5.81 -1.21 -11.85
CA GLU A 112 -5.94 -0.33 -13.02
C GLU A 112 -5.53 -1.02 -14.33
N ASN A 113 -4.43 -1.79 -14.29
CA ASN A 113 -3.86 -2.50 -15.42
C ASN A 113 -3.51 -3.93 -15.02
N PRO A 114 -4.39 -4.91 -15.30
CA PRO A 114 -4.17 -6.31 -14.94
C PRO A 114 -3.00 -7.00 -15.64
N ASN A 115 -2.47 -6.43 -16.74
CA ASN A 115 -1.38 -7.00 -17.54
C ASN A 115 -0.27 -5.97 -17.81
N PRO A 116 0.42 -5.47 -16.76
CA PRO A 116 1.42 -4.42 -16.93
C PRO A 116 2.73 -4.98 -17.51
N THR A 117 3.46 -4.16 -18.26
CA THR A 117 4.85 -4.47 -18.65
C THR A 117 5.81 -4.23 -17.49
N GLU A 118 7.03 -4.76 -17.59
CA GLU A 118 8.07 -4.50 -16.58
C GLU A 118 8.39 -2.99 -16.46
N GLU A 119 8.39 -2.25 -17.57
CA GLU A 119 8.59 -0.80 -17.57
C GLU A 119 7.47 -0.07 -16.83
N GLN A 120 6.21 -0.47 -17.04
CA GLN A 120 5.06 0.10 -16.33
C GLN A 120 5.13 -0.20 -14.83
N ILE A 121 5.58 -1.40 -14.45
CA ILE A 121 5.81 -1.75 -13.04
C ILE A 121 6.90 -0.86 -12.43
N ARG A 122 8.03 -0.68 -13.13
CA ARG A 122 9.12 0.18 -12.64
C ARG A 122 8.67 1.62 -12.46
N GLU A 123 7.91 2.15 -13.40
CA GLU A 123 7.37 3.50 -13.34
C GLU A 123 6.40 3.66 -12.17
N ALA A 124 5.45 2.73 -12.02
CA ALA A 124 4.48 2.75 -10.91
C ALA A 124 5.17 2.67 -9.53
N LEU A 125 6.26 1.91 -9.43
CA LEU A 125 7.02 1.75 -8.18
C LEU A 125 8.06 2.85 -7.93
N SER A 126 8.25 3.81 -8.85
CA SER A 126 9.29 4.84 -8.76
C SER A 126 9.20 5.71 -7.49
N GLY A 127 8.01 5.85 -6.91
CA GLY A 127 7.76 6.55 -5.65
C GLY A 127 8.11 5.76 -4.38
N ASN A 128 8.52 4.49 -4.49
CA ASN A 128 8.87 3.63 -3.36
C ASN A 128 10.38 3.37 -3.31
N LEU A 129 11.01 3.68 -2.17
CA LEU A 129 12.44 3.51 -1.98
C LEU A 129 12.75 2.25 -1.15
N CYS A 130 13.69 1.45 -1.63
CA CYS A 130 14.25 0.29 -0.96
C CYS A 130 15.76 0.46 -0.75
N ARG A 131 16.21 0.40 0.51
CA ARG A 131 17.64 0.44 0.85
C ARG A 131 18.34 -0.91 0.70
N CYS A 132 17.61 -2.01 0.78
CA CYS A 132 18.13 -3.36 0.59
C CYS A 132 18.37 -3.73 -0.89
N GLY A 133 17.84 -2.94 -1.83
CA GLY A 133 18.07 -3.13 -3.26
C GLY A 133 17.25 -4.26 -3.90
N THR A 134 16.04 -4.54 -3.41
CA THR A 134 15.16 -5.61 -3.95
C THR A 134 14.47 -5.27 -5.27
N TYR A 135 14.77 -4.11 -5.87
CA TYR A 135 14.08 -3.60 -7.07
C TYR A 135 13.93 -4.62 -8.22
N PRO A 136 14.96 -5.40 -8.60
CA PRO A 136 14.83 -6.37 -9.70
C PRO A 136 13.83 -7.50 -9.42
N GLN A 137 13.46 -7.75 -8.16
CA GLN A 137 12.56 -8.83 -7.78
C GLN A 137 11.09 -8.40 -7.74
N HIS A 138 10.80 -7.11 -7.54
CA HIS A 138 9.41 -6.62 -7.51
C HIS A 138 8.69 -6.90 -8.83
N ALA A 139 9.34 -6.63 -9.98
CA ALA A 139 8.74 -6.91 -11.29
C ALA A 139 8.35 -8.38 -11.46
N LYS A 140 9.22 -9.32 -11.07
CA LYS A 140 8.94 -10.76 -11.17
C LYS A 140 7.75 -11.17 -10.30
N ALA A 141 7.70 -10.67 -9.07
CA ALA A 141 6.60 -10.94 -8.16
C ALA A 141 5.27 -10.39 -8.67
N ILE A 142 5.27 -9.17 -9.22
CA ILE A 142 4.07 -8.50 -9.70
C ILE A 142 3.55 -9.16 -10.98
N LEU A 143 4.43 -9.55 -11.92
CA LEU A 143 4.04 -10.29 -13.11
C LEU A 143 3.42 -11.66 -12.78
N GLU A 144 4.00 -12.40 -11.83
CA GLU A 144 3.37 -13.65 -11.38
C GLU A 144 2.00 -13.41 -10.72
N ALA A 145 1.87 -12.36 -9.92
CA ALA A 145 0.59 -12.01 -9.30
C ALA A 145 -0.47 -11.64 -10.36
N ALA A 146 -0.09 -10.87 -11.38
CA ALA A 146 -0.92 -10.54 -12.53
C ALA A 146 -1.43 -11.80 -13.25
N GLU A 147 -0.53 -12.75 -13.55
CA GLU A 147 -0.92 -14.01 -14.17
C GLU A 147 -1.92 -14.83 -13.34
N LYS A 148 -1.78 -14.83 -12.00
CA LYS A 148 -2.70 -15.54 -11.11
C LYS A 148 -4.07 -14.88 -11.05
N LEU A 149 -4.13 -13.56 -11.03
CA LEU A 149 -5.39 -12.80 -11.08
C LEU A 149 -6.12 -13.03 -12.41
N GLY A 150 -5.40 -13.06 -13.53
CA GLY A 150 -5.98 -13.31 -14.87
C GLY A 150 -6.43 -14.77 -15.11
N LYS A 151 -6.02 -15.72 -14.26
CA LYS A 151 -6.44 -17.14 -14.33
C LYS A 151 -7.61 -17.45 -13.38
N GLY A 152 -8.10 -16.46 -12.63
CA GLY A 152 -9.25 -16.61 -11.74
C GLY A 152 -10.57 -16.37 -12.47
N ASP A 153 -11.05 -17.41 -13.15
CA ASP A 153 -12.47 -17.65 -13.47
C ASP A 153 -12.91 -18.95 -12.75
#